data_AF-A0A376PP31-F1
#
_entry.id   AF-A0A376PP31-F1
#
_cell.length_a   1.000
_cell.length_b   1.000
_cell.length_c   1.000
_cell.angle_alpha   90.00
_cell.angle_beta   90.00
_cell.angle_gamma   90.00
#
_symmetry.space_group_name_H-M   'P 1'
#
loop_
_entity.id
_entity.type
_entity.pdbx_description
1 polymer ?
#
loop_
_entity_poly.entity_id
_entity_poly.type
_entity_poly.pdbx_seq_one_letter_code
_entity_poly.pdbx_strand_id
1 'polypeptide(L)'
;MQSNLMINHGKLTTQLLQAVAKQTGSSDTQQWFKQEQITFLSRAVNKTVDDYCMSNNSAISKETKCRIFKEVESAIQQPLDMNCAQSSISHFLQSNKYFNQKVDEQCGKGVDPITRFNTQTKLIEQVSREIFEQNFSTAKISDIKALTEKAIAENVQDTRL
;
A
#
# COMPACT_ATOMS: atom_id res chain seq x y z
N MET A 1 21.43 -16.43 6.23
CA MET A 1 21.15 -16.83 4.84
C MET A 1 19.87 -16.13 4.42
N GLN A 2 19.94 -15.19 3.48
CA GLN A 2 18.72 -14.63 2.87
C GLN A 2 18.19 -15.69 1.90
N SER A 3 17.18 -16.44 2.33
CA SER A 3 16.39 -17.26 1.42
C SER A 3 15.72 -16.30 0.42
N ASN A 4 16.13 -16.32 -0.84
CA ASN A 4 15.42 -15.64 -1.92
C ASN A 4 14.15 -16.45 -2.21
N LEU A 5 13.16 -16.33 -1.34
CA LEU A 5 11.92 -17.05 -1.45
C LEU A 5 11.09 -16.43 -2.58
N MET A 6 10.97 -17.16 -3.69
CA MET A 6 10.22 -16.69 -4.85
C MET A 6 8.70 -16.81 -4.57
N ILE A 7 8.05 -15.66 -4.39
CA ILE A 7 6.59 -15.56 -4.26
C ILE A 7 5.98 -15.48 -5.66
N ASN A 8 5.03 -16.37 -5.97
CA ASN A 8 4.32 -16.34 -7.24
C ASN A 8 3.17 -15.31 -7.19
N HIS A 9 3.43 -14.12 -7.72
CA HIS A 9 2.47 -13.02 -7.77
C HIS A 9 1.24 -13.34 -8.62
N GLY A 10 1.40 -14.00 -9.77
CA GLY A 10 0.27 -14.40 -10.61
C GLY A 10 -0.71 -15.29 -9.86
N LYS A 11 -0.22 -16.26 -9.08
CA LYS A 11 -1.06 -17.11 -8.23
C LYS A 11 -1.80 -16.30 -7.17
N LEU A 12 -1.14 -15.34 -6.52
CA LEU A 12 -1.79 -14.47 -5.54
C LEU A 12 -2.85 -13.58 -6.17
N THR A 13 -2.57 -12.98 -7.33
CA THR A 13 -3.54 -12.19 -8.10
C THR A 13 -4.76 -13.02 -8.47
N THR A 14 -4.59 -14.25 -8.97
CA THR A 14 -5.72 -15.13 -9.29
C THR A 14 -6.56 -15.41 -8.04
N GLN A 15 -5.93 -15.72 -6.91
CA GLN A 15 -6.64 -15.99 -5.65
C GLN A 15 -7.34 -14.74 -5.10
N LEU A 16 -6.74 -13.56 -5.27
CA LEU A 16 -7.33 -12.27 -4.90
C LEU A 16 -8.61 -12.03 -5.71
N LEU A 17 -8.54 -12.12 -7.05
CA LEU A 17 -9.70 -11.91 -7.91
C LEU A 17 -10.82 -12.93 -7.64
N GLN A 18 -10.47 -14.18 -7.33
CA GLN A 18 -11.43 -15.18 -6.88
C GLN A 18 -12.11 -14.80 -5.55
N ALA A 19 -11.36 -14.22 -4.61
CA ALA A 19 -11.91 -13.75 -3.35
C ALA A 19 -12.84 -12.56 -3.54
N VAL A 20 -12.48 -11.62 -4.41
CA VAL A 20 -13.32 -10.47 -4.79
C VAL A 20 -14.61 -10.95 -5.44
N ALA A 21 -14.53 -11.84 -6.44
CA ALA A 21 -15.70 -12.34 -7.16
C ALA A 21 -16.70 -13.07 -6.25
N LYS A 22 -16.20 -13.78 -5.23
CA LYS A 22 -17.05 -14.42 -4.21
C LYS A 22 -17.77 -13.41 -3.33
N GLN A 23 -17.15 -12.28 -3.01
CA GLN A 23 -17.75 -11.24 -2.18
C GLN A 23 -18.79 -10.43 -2.94
N THR A 24 -18.56 -10.15 -4.22
CA THR A 24 -19.47 -9.37 -5.06
C THR A 24 -20.59 -10.22 -5.67
N GLY A 25 -20.48 -11.56 -5.63
CA GLY A 25 -21.40 -12.47 -6.32
C GLY A 25 -21.30 -12.37 -7.85
N SER A 26 -20.26 -11.73 -8.37
CA SER A 26 -20.04 -11.46 -9.79
C SER A 26 -18.59 -11.69 -10.18
N SER A 27 -18.34 -12.24 -11.36
CA SER A 27 -17.00 -12.32 -11.94
C SER A 27 -16.46 -10.95 -12.38
N ASP A 28 -17.32 -9.94 -12.45
CA ASP A 28 -16.91 -8.57 -12.71
C ASP A 28 -16.21 -7.96 -11.48
N THR A 29 -14.93 -7.65 -11.65
CA THR A 29 -14.06 -7.07 -10.62
C THR A 29 -13.72 -5.61 -10.91
N GLN A 30 -14.32 -4.97 -11.93
CA GLN A 30 -13.99 -3.60 -12.34
C GLN A 30 -14.27 -2.57 -11.25
N GLN A 31 -15.38 -2.70 -10.51
CA GLN A 31 -15.70 -1.77 -9.42
C GLN A 31 -14.68 -1.86 -8.29
N TRP A 32 -14.34 -3.09 -7.89
CA TRP A 32 -13.30 -3.34 -6.89
C TRP A 32 -11.96 -2.77 -7.36
N PHE A 33 -11.60 -2.96 -8.63
CA PHE A 33 -10.35 -2.44 -9.18
C PHE A 33 -10.29 -0.91 -9.07
N LYS A 34 -11.34 -0.18 -9.46
CA LYS A 34 -11.39 1.29 -9.32
C LYS A 34 -11.25 1.73 -7.85
N GLN A 35 -11.94 1.05 -6.93
CA GLN A 35 -11.88 1.37 -5.51
C GLN A 35 -10.50 1.07 -4.90
N GLU A 36 -9.91 -0.07 -5.24
CA GLU A 36 -8.60 -0.47 -4.75
C GLU A 36 -7.52 0.45 -5.31
N GLN A 37 -7.64 0.90 -6.56
CA GLN A 37 -6.75 1.88 -7.16
C GLN A 37 -6.70 3.18 -6.35
N ILE A 38 -7.86 3.78 -6.08
CA ILE A 38 -7.97 5.00 -5.27
C ILE A 38 -7.39 4.75 -3.88
N THR A 39 -7.78 3.64 -3.25
CA THR A 39 -7.40 3.30 -1.88
C THR A 39 -5.89 3.11 -1.74
N PHE A 40 -5.26 2.38 -2.67
CA PHE A 40 -3.85 2.04 -2.59
C PHE A 40 -2.96 3.26 -2.84
N LEU A 41 -3.29 4.08 -3.84
CA LEU A 41 -2.57 5.32 -4.12
C LEU A 41 -2.73 6.31 -2.96
N SER A 42 -3.93 6.46 -2.43
CA SER A 42 -4.20 7.35 -1.29
C SER A 42 -3.47 6.92 -0.03
N ARG A 43 -3.41 5.60 0.22
CA ARG A 43 -2.61 5.03 1.30
C ARG A 43 -1.12 5.37 1.14
N ALA A 44 -0.58 5.34 -0.07
CA ALA A 44 0.81 5.69 -0.32
C ALA A 44 1.10 7.18 -0.02
N VAL A 45 0.19 8.08 -0.39
CA VAL A 45 0.26 9.50 -0.02
C VAL A 45 0.21 9.66 1.51
N ASN A 46 -0.79 9.03 2.16
CA ASN A 46 -0.93 9.06 3.62
C ASN A 46 0.34 8.57 4.34
N LYS A 47 0.88 7.43 3.92
CA LYS A 47 2.10 6.88 4.49
C LYS A 47 3.29 7.83 4.33
N THR A 48 3.41 8.50 3.18
CA THR A 48 4.51 9.46 2.95
C THR A 48 4.37 10.69 3.84
N VAL A 49 3.14 11.17 4.05
CA VAL A 49 2.84 12.24 5.02
C VAL A 49 3.17 11.81 6.45
N ASP A 50 2.81 10.59 6.84
CA ASP A 50 3.10 10.04 8.17
C ASP A 50 4.61 9.88 8.39
N ASP A 51 5.33 9.33 7.39
CA ASP A 51 6.79 9.18 7.41
C ASP A 51 7.50 10.54 7.56
N TYR A 52 7.01 11.58 6.87
CA TYR A 52 7.48 12.94 7.03
C TYR A 52 7.23 13.47 8.45
N CYS A 53 6.01 13.32 8.98
CA CYS A 53 5.67 13.77 10.33
C CYS A 53 6.53 13.09 11.40
N MET A 54 6.73 11.77 11.28
CA MET A 54 7.58 10.99 12.19
C MET A 54 9.04 11.44 12.12
N SER A 55 9.57 11.66 10.91
CA SER A 55 10.99 12.02 10.73
C SER A 55 11.32 13.44 11.19
N ASN A 56 10.35 14.36 11.12
CA ASN A 56 10.53 15.77 11.47
C ASN A 56 9.92 16.14 12.83
N ASN A 57 9.37 15.17 13.56
CA ASN A 57 8.61 15.41 14.80
C ASN A 57 7.56 16.53 14.65
N SER A 58 6.86 16.52 13.51
CA SER A 58 5.93 17.57 13.10
C SER A 58 4.51 17.03 12.97
N ALA A 59 3.52 17.93 12.92
CA ALA A 59 2.14 17.59 12.61
C ALA A 59 1.65 18.41 11.42
N ILE A 60 1.10 17.73 10.40
CA ILE A 60 0.49 18.38 9.24
C ILE A 60 -1.00 18.57 9.51
N SER A 61 -1.50 19.81 9.38
CA SER A 61 -2.91 20.12 9.55
C SER A 61 -3.77 19.45 8.48
N LYS A 62 -5.05 19.20 8.77
CA LYS A 62 -6.00 18.61 7.80
C LYS A 62 -6.12 19.45 6.51
N GLU A 63 -6.05 20.78 6.63
CA GLU A 63 -6.07 21.70 5.48
C GLU A 63 -4.85 21.51 4.59
N THR A 64 -3.65 21.47 5.18
CA THR A 64 -2.39 21.26 4.45
C THR A 64 -2.37 19.87 3.82
N LYS A 65 -2.84 18.85 4.54
CA LYS A 65 -3.02 17.50 4.01
C LYS A 65 -3.97 17.48 2.80
N CYS A 66 -5.05 18.24 2.85
CA CYS A 66 -5.98 18.38 1.71
C CYS A 66 -5.29 18.97 0.47
N ARG A 67 -4.47 20.02 0.65
CA ARG A 67 -3.69 20.61 -0.45
C ARG A 67 -2.71 19.62 -1.06
N ILE A 68 -1.95 18.90 -0.23
CA ILE A 68 -1.03 17.85 -0.67
C ILE A 68 -1.77 16.80 -1.51
N PHE A 69 -2.91 16.31 -1.03
CA PHE A 69 -3.71 15.34 -1.79
C PHE A 69 -4.18 15.90 -3.14
N LYS A 70 -4.66 17.16 -3.18
CA LYS A 70 -5.13 17.80 -4.43
C LYS A 70 -4.01 18.00 -5.45
N GLU A 71 -2.80 18.33 -5.01
CA GLU A 71 -1.63 18.43 -5.89
C GLU A 71 -1.23 17.08 -6.47
N VAL A 72 -1.21 16.02 -5.64
CA VAL A 72 -0.90 14.67 -6.13
C VAL A 72 -2.01 14.18 -7.08
N GLU A 73 -3.29 14.36 -6.75
CA GLU A 73 -4.43 14.05 -7.64
C GLU A 73 -4.28 14.72 -9.00
N SER A 74 -3.91 16.01 -9.00
CA SER A 74 -3.70 16.78 -10.24
C SER A 74 -2.49 16.27 -11.03
N ALA A 75 -1.43 15.85 -10.36
CA ALA A 75 -0.24 15.33 -11.04
C ALA A 75 -0.48 13.97 -11.71
N ILE A 76 -1.25 13.09 -11.07
CA ILE A 76 -1.48 11.71 -11.57
C ILE A 76 -2.78 11.56 -12.37
N GLN A 77 -3.62 12.59 -12.40
CA GLN A 77 -4.93 12.58 -13.07
C GLN A 77 -5.81 11.41 -12.59
N GLN A 78 -5.78 11.12 -11.29
CA GLN A 78 -6.60 10.11 -10.63
C GLN A 78 -7.18 10.67 -9.32
N PRO A 79 -8.43 10.30 -8.97
CA PRO A 79 -9.00 10.69 -7.68
C PRO A 79 -8.30 9.97 -6.52
N LEU A 80 -8.17 10.67 -5.40
CA LEU A 80 -7.63 10.18 -4.15
C LEU A 80 -8.58 10.50 -2.98
N ASP A 81 -8.45 9.76 -1.88
CA ASP A 81 -9.21 9.96 -0.66
C ASP A 81 -8.26 9.97 0.55
N MET A 82 -8.17 11.13 1.22
CA MET A 82 -7.29 11.31 2.38
C MET A 82 -7.61 10.39 3.57
N ASN A 83 -8.78 9.77 3.60
CA ASN A 83 -9.20 8.87 4.67
C ASN A 83 -8.80 7.40 4.41
N CYS A 84 -8.35 7.07 3.19
CA CYS A 84 -7.96 5.70 2.84
C CYS A 84 -6.60 5.33 3.45
N ALA A 85 -6.60 4.30 4.30
CA ALA A 85 -5.38 3.76 4.91
C ALA A 85 -5.18 2.24 4.73
N GLN A 86 -6.27 1.49 4.53
CA GLN A 86 -6.25 0.03 4.48
C GLN A 86 -6.65 -0.47 3.09
N SER A 87 -5.71 -1.15 2.44
CA SER A 87 -5.91 -1.77 1.12
C SER A 87 -6.48 -3.18 1.27
N SER A 88 -7.42 -3.55 0.39
CA SER A 88 -7.99 -4.90 0.41
C SER A 88 -6.97 -5.96 -0.01
N ILE A 89 -5.99 -5.61 -0.86
CA ILE A 89 -4.85 -6.48 -1.19
C ILE A 89 -4.07 -6.84 0.08
N SER A 90 -3.81 -5.86 0.95
CA SER A 90 -3.06 -6.10 2.20
C SER A 90 -3.83 -7.03 3.13
N HIS A 91 -5.13 -6.80 3.32
CA HIS A 91 -5.99 -7.64 4.15
C HIS A 91 -6.15 -9.06 3.59
N PHE A 92 -6.22 -9.20 2.26
CA PHE A 92 -6.20 -10.50 1.60
C PHE A 92 -4.92 -11.28 1.92
N LEU A 93 -3.74 -10.64 1.83
CA LEU A 93 -2.47 -11.30 2.12
C LEU A 93 -2.35 -11.73 3.58
N GLN A 94 -2.87 -10.94 4.53
CA GLN A 94 -2.85 -11.28 5.97
C GLN A 94 -3.44 -12.66 6.26
N SER A 95 -4.53 -13.04 5.58
CA SER A 95 -5.24 -14.31 5.78
C SER A 95 -5.01 -15.34 4.67
N ASN A 96 -4.25 -15.01 3.62
CA ASN A 96 -4.01 -15.92 2.50
C ASN A 96 -3.08 -17.09 2.92
N LYS A 97 -3.53 -18.33 2.68
CA LYS A 97 -2.79 -19.54 3.06
C LYS A 97 -1.45 -19.70 2.33
N TYR A 98 -1.42 -19.47 1.02
CA TYR A 98 -0.19 -19.61 0.23
C TYR A 98 0.85 -18.55 0.64
N PHE A 99 0.42 -17.31 0.84
CA PHE A 99 1.28 -16.25 1.34
C PHE A 99 1.82 -16.56 2.75
N ASN A 100 0.95 -16.99 3.69
CA ASN A 100 1.38 -17.31 5.05
C ASN A 100 2.34 -18.50 5.09
N GLN A 101 2.15 -19.51 4.24
CA GLN A 101 3.13 -20.58 4.07
C GLN A 101 4.51 -20.02 3.63
N LYS A 102 4.53 -19.05 2.72
CA LYS A 102 5.77 -18.38 2.30
C LYS A 102 6.40 -17.56 3.42
N VAL A 103 5.59 -16.90 4.24
CA VAL A 103 6.07 -16.22 5.46
C VAL A 103 6.73 -17.21 6.42
N ASP A 104 6.09 -18.37 6.66
CA ASP A 104 6.60 -19.40 7.57
C ASP A 104 7.92 -20.00 7.03
N GLU A 105 8.00 -20.27 5.72
CA GLU A 105 9.24 -20.70 5.04
C GLU A 105 10.36 -19.66 5.16
N GLN A 106 10.05 -18.36 5.06
CA GLN A 106 11.02 -17.27 5.22
C GLN A 106 11.53 -17.14 6.65
N CYS A 107 10.65 -17.35 7.64
CA CYS A 107 11.00 -17.25 9.06
C CYS A 107 11.84 -18.43 9.54
N GLY A 108 11.66 -19.62 8.95
CA GLY A 108 12.31 -20.84 9.39
C GLY A 108 11.69 -21.45 10.66
N LYS A 109 12.27 -22.54 11.15
CA LYS A 109 11.76 -23.29 12.31
C LYS A 109 12.03 -22.55 13.63
N GLY A 110 11.05 -22.54 14.53
CA GLY A 110 11.23 -22.06 15.90
C GLY A 110 11.28 -20.54 16.06
N VAL A 111 10.83 -19.79 15.04
CA VAL A 111 10.72 -18.32 15.12
C VAL A 111 9.73 -17.92 16.22
N ASP A 112 10.03 -16.85 16.96
CA ASP A 112 9.08 -16.30 17.93
C ASP A 112 7.91 -15.58 17.22
N PRO A 113 6.74 -15.48 17.88
CA PRO A 113 5.56 -14.86 17.27
C PRO A 113 5.75 -13.41 16.81
N ILE A 114 6.57 -12.61 17.50
CA ILE A 114 6.79 -11.20 17.18
C ILE A 114 7.65 -11.07 15.93
N THR A 115 8.74 -11.83 15.83
CA THR A 115 9.58 -11.87 14.63
C THR A 115 8.79 -12.37 13.42
N ARG A 116 7.94 -13.39 13.59
CA ARG A 116 7.04 -13.86 12.53
C ARG A 116 6.09 -12.75 12.08
N PHE A 117 5.43 -12.07 13.02
CA PHE A 117 4.48 -10.99 12.72
C PHE A 117 5.16 -9.81 12.00
N ASN A 118 6.35 -9.41 12.46
CA ASN A 118 7.13 -8.35 11.81
C ASN A 118 7.56 -8.75 10.39
N THR A 119 7.94 -10.00 10.19
CA THR A 119 8.28 -10.55 8.86
C THR A 119 7.06 -10.56 7.95
N GLN A 120 5.90 -11.00 8.47
CA GLN A 120 4.64 -10.99 7.74
C GLN A 120 4.28 -9.57 7.28
N THR A 121 4.32 -8.59 8.19
CA THR A 121 3.99 -7.18 7.90
C THR A 121 4.91 -6.61 6.82
N LYS A 122 6.22 -6.88 6.88
CA LYS A 122 7.18 -6.45 5.85
C LYS A 122 6.88 -7.08 4.49
N LEU A 123 6.59 -8.39 4.46
CA LEU A 123 6.26 -9.09 3.22
C LEU A 123 4.91 -8.65 2.65
N ILE A 124 3.91 -8.33 3.49
CA ILE A 124 2.63 -7.78 3.03
C ILE A 124 2.86 -6.45 2.33
N GLU A 125 3.65 -5.56 2.92
CA GLU A 125 3.96 -4.26 2.33
C GLU A 125 4.63 -4.41 0.95
N GLN A 126 5.60 -5.31 0.86
CA GLN A 126 6.30 -5.58 -0.40
C GLN A 126 5.38 -6.21 -1.46
N VAL A 127 4.73 -7.33 -1.13
CA VAL A 127 3.95 -8.12 -2.08
C VAL A 127 2.68 -7.39 -2.50
N SER A 128 2.06 -6.62 -1.60
CA SER A 128 0.90 -5.80 -1.97
C SER A 128 1.26 -4.73 -2.99
N ARG A 129 2.42 -4.07 -2.84
CA ARG A 129 2.94 -3.13 -3.85
C ARG A 129 3.22 -3.83 -5.16
N GLU A 130 3.89 -4.98 -5.14
CA GLU A 130 4.22 -5.72 -6.37
C GLU A 130 2.96 -6.21 -7.11
N ILE A 131 1.95 -6.70 -6.40
CA ILE A 131 0.64 -7.02 -6.98
C ILE A 131 -0.01 -5.78 -7.56
N PHE A 132 0.00 -4.66 -6.83
CA PHE A 132 -0.57 -3.41 -7.30
C PHE A 132 0.09 -2.93 -8.61
N GLU A 133 1.41 -2.82 -8.63
CA GLU A 133 2.14 -2.31 -9.79
C GLU A 133 2.01 -3.23 -11.02
N GLN A 134 1.90 -4.55 -10.83
CA GLN A 134 1.69 -5.50 -11.92
C GLN A 134 0.28 -5.47 -12.52
N ASN A 135 -0.73 -5.03 -11.76
CA ASN A 135 -2.13 -5.14 -12.17
C ASN A 135 -2.78 -3.78 -12.48
N PHE A 136 -2.30 -2.68 -11.89
CA PHE A 136 -2.99 -1.39 -11.92
C PHE A 136 -2.40 -0.39 -12.92
N SER A 137 -1.19 -0.62 -13.46
CA SER A 137 -0.54 0.07 -14.60
C SER A 137 -0.64 1.60 -14.67
N THR A 138 -0.98 2.30 -13.58
CA THR A 138 -1.31 3.74 -13.62
C THR A 138 -0.18 4.62 -13.09
N ALA A 139 0.47 4.20 -12.02
CA ALA A 139 1.60 4.90 -11.42
C ALA A 139 2.41 3.91 -10.58
N LYS A 140 3.74 4.06 -10.56
CA LYS A 140 4.57 3.35 -9.60
C LYS A 140 4.43 4.00 -8.24
N ILE A 141 4.48 3.21 -7.17
CA ILE A 141 4.37 3.73 -5.81
C ILE A 141 5.55 4.63 -5.46
N SER A 142 6.72 4.41 -6.08
CA SER A 142 7.86 5.33 -5.98
C SER A 142 7.54 6.74 -6.49
N ASP A 143 6.78 6.84 -7.57
CA ASP A 143 6.48 8.11 -8.21
C ASP A 143 5.44 8.88 -7.38
N ILE A 144 4.46 8.17 -6.82
CA ILE A 144 3.50 8.73 -5.85
C ILE A 144 4.22 9.29 -4.62
N LYS A 145 5.18 8.54 -4.09
CA LYS A 145 5.99 8.99 -2.95
C LYS A 145 6.75 10.28 -3.30
N ALA A 146 7.47 10.32 -4.42
CA ALA A 146 8.23 11.50 -4.83
C ALA A 146 7.34 12.73 -5.07
N LEU A 147 6.18 12.54 -5.71
CA LEU A 147 5.18 13.60 -5.90
C LEU A 147 4.66 14.11 -4.55
N THR A 148 4.42 13.21 -3.60
CA THR A 148 3.94 13.58 -2.26
C THR A 148 5.02 14.34 -1.48
N GLU A 149 6.27 13.91 -1.52
CA GLU A 149 7.40 14.61 -0.88
C GLU A 149 7.57 16.03 -1.45
N LYS A 150 7.45 16.19 -2.77
CA LYS A 150 7.44 17.49 -3.42
C LYS A 150 6.27 18.36 -2.94
N ALA A 151 5.05 17.83 -2.95
CA ALA A 151 3.86 18.54 -2.50
C ALA A 151 3.96 18.95 -1.02
N ILE A 152 4.55 18.10 -0.17
CA ILE A 152 4.86 18.44 1.22
C ILE A 152 5.81 19.64 1.27
N ALA A 153 6.92 19.63 0.52
CA ALA A 153 7.87 20.72 0.52
C ALA A 153 7.28 22.07 0.04
N GLU A 154 6.31 22.02 -0.89
CA GLU A 154 5.63 23.21 -1.41
C GLU A 154 4.57 23.76 -0.42
N ASN A 155 3.96 22.88 0.39
CA ASN A 155 2.84 23.24 1.28
C ASN A 155 3.22 23.41 2.75
N VAL A 156 4.29 22.76 3.20
CA VAL A 156 4.83 22.87 4.55
C VAL A 156 5.97 23.88 4.47
N GLN A 157 5.61 25.17 4.50
CA GLN A 157 6.63 26.20 4.72
C GLN A 157 7.24 25.98 6.10
N ASP A 158 8.57 26.08 6.16
CA ASP A 158 9.43 25.85 7.33
C ASP A 158 8.86 26.56 8.57
N THR A 159 7.99 25.88 9.32
CA THR A 159 7.46 26.32 10.62
C THR A 159 8.49 26.02 11.70
N ARG A 160 9.73 26.44 11.47
CA ARG A 160 10.69 26.63 12.56
C ARG A 160 10.29 27.90 13.28
N LEU A 161 9.39 27.72 14.26
CA LEU A 161 9.24 28.66 15.38
C LEU A 161 10.46 28.55 16.30
#